data_AF-A6K0L3-F1
#
_entry.id   AF-A6K0L3-F1
#
_cell.length_a   1.000
_cell.length_b   1.000
_cell.length_c   1.000
_cell.angle_alpha   90.00
_cell.angle_beta   90.00
_cell.angle_gamma   90.00
#
_symmetry.space_group_name_H-M   'P 1'
#
loop_
_entity.id
_entity.type
_entity.pdbx_description
1 polymer ?
#
loop_
_entity_poly.entity_id
_entity_poly.type
_entity_poly.pdbx_seq_one_letter_code
_entity_poly.pdbx_strand_id
1 'polypeptide(L)'
;MTPDPARRSPSLAIEKTELIQKAKLAEQAKRYDDMATCMKAVMEQGAELSNEERNLLSVAYKNVVGGSSRALSRRPIPRTRSCS
;
A
#
# COMPACT_ATOMS: atom_id res chain seq x y z
N MET A 1 -6.03 18.67 -33.91
CA MET A 1 -6.10 17.20 -33.74
C MET A 1 -5.31 16.87 -32.49
N THR A 2 -5.98 16.60 -31.38
CA THR A 2 -5.32 16.11 -30.15
C THR A 2 -4.57 14.82 -30.47
N PRO A 3 -3.35 14.59 -29.94
CA PRO A 3 -2.69 13.31 -30.12
C PRO A 3 -3.60 12.22 -29.57
N ASP A 4 -3.92 11.25 -30.43
CA ASP A 4 -4.78 10.13 -30.14
C ASP A 4 -4.15 9.25 -29.04
N PRO A 5 -4.80 9.05 -27.87
CA PRO A 5 -4.24 8.26 -26.78
C PRO A 5 -4.33 6.75 -27.02
N ALA A 6 -4.83 6.27 -28.16
CA ALA A 6 -5.20 4.87 -28.35
C ALA A 6 -4.08 3.97 -28.91
N ARG A 7 -2.83 4.43 -29.00
CA ARG A 7 -1.70 3.55 -29.40
C ARG A 7 -0.77 3.23 -28.22
N ARG A 8 -1.33 2.83 -27.07
CA ARG A 8 -0.57 2.03 -26.10
C ARG A 8 -0.42 0.62 -26.67
N SER A 9 0.63 0.43 -27.45
CA SER A 9 1.20 -0.90 -27.70
C SER A 9 1.39 -1.59 -26.34
N PRO A 10 0.90 -2.82 -26.11
CA PRO A 10 1.19 -3.56 -24.89
C PRO A 10 2.59 -4.15 -25.04
N SER A 11 3.61 -3.29 -24.99
CA SER A 11 4.96 -3.74 -24.69
C SER A 11 4.93 -4.26 -23.25
N LEU A 12 5.17 -5.55 -23.10
CA LEU A 12 5.13 -6.36 -21.87
C LEU A 12 6.17 -5.94 -20.80
N ALA A 13 6.42 -4.65 -20.64
CA ALA A 13 7.10 -4.10 -19.49
C ALA A 13 5.98 -3.75 -18.49
N ILE A 14 5.93 -4.44 -17.36
CA ILE A 14 5.01 -4.08 -16.30
C ILE A 14 5.45 -2.71 -15.77
N GLU A 15 4.85 -1.66 -16.33
CA GLU A 15 5.14 -0.28 -15.99
C GLU A 15 4.81 -0.06 -14.51
N LYS A 16 5.60 0.76 -13.82
CA LYS A 16 5.34 1.19 -12.44
C LYS A 16 3.87 1.60 -12.22
N THR A 17 3.28 2.27 -13.20
CA THR A 17 1.88 2.71 -13.16
C THR A 17 0.89 1.54 -13.10
N GLU A 18 1.16 0.44 -13.79
CA GLU A 18 0.35 -0.78 -13.73
C GLU A 18 0.48 -1.48 -12.38
N LEU A 19 1.69 -1.53 -11.80
CA LEU A 19 1.90 -2.08 -10.45
C LEU A 19 1.15 -1.27 -9.39
N ILE A 20 1.13 0.06 -9.52
CA ILE A 20 0.36 0.93 -8.63
C ILE A 20 -1.13 0.72 -8.81
N GLN A 21 -1.61 0.60 -10.05
CA GLN A 21 -3.02 0.30 -10.32
C GLN A 21 -3.43 -1.05 -9.71
N LYS A 22 -2.60 -2.09 -9.88
CA LYS A 22 -2.81 -3.40 -9.23
C LYS A 22 -2.81 -3.29 -7.71
N ALA A 23 -1.89 -2.52 -7.12
CA ALA A 23 -1.85 -2.29 -5.68
C ALA A 23 -3.11 -1.58 -5.16
N LYS A 24 -3.66 -0.60 -5.90
CA LYS A 24 -4.92 0.07 -5.57
C LYS A 24 -6.12 -0.88 -5.66
N LEU A 25 -6.15 -1.77 -6.65
CA LEU A 25 -7.19 -2.80 -6.75
C LEU A 25 -7.08 -3.81 -5.60
N ALA A 26 -5.86 -4.21 -5.25
CA ALA A 26 -5.60 -5.08 -4.10
C ALA A 26 -6.01 -4.44 -2.77
N GLU A 27 -5.85 -3.13 -2.61
CA GLU A 27 -6.35 -2.36 -1.46
C GLU A 27 -7.89 -2.47 -1.34
N GLN A 28 -8.63 -2.29 -2.44
CA GLN A 28 -10.09 -2.45 -2.45
C GLN A 28 -10.51 -3.88 -2.05
N ALA A 29 -9.71 -4.87 -2.46
CA ALA A 29 -9.91 -6.27 -2.09
C ALA A 29 -9.39 -6.63 -0.69
N LYS A 30 -8.80 -5.68 0.06
CA LYS A 30 -8.12 -5.90 1.36
C LYS A 30 -7.04 -7.00 1.31
N ARG A 31 -6.42 -7.20 0.14
CA ARG A 31 -5.35 -8.18 -0.07
C ARG A 31 -4.00 -7.50 0.02
N TYR A 32 -3.58 -7.22 1.25
CA TYR A 32 -2.37 -6.44 1.53
C TYR A 32 -1.08 -7.19 1.16
N ASP A 33 -1.08 -8.52 1.10
CA ASP A 33 0.08 -9.32 0.67
C ASP A 33 0.41 -9.10 -0.82
N ASP A 34 -0.63 -9.09 -1.68
CA ASP A 34 -0.47 -8.83 -3.11
C ASP A 34 -0.10 -7.35 -3.35
N MET A 35 -0.69 -6.45 -2.57
CA MET A 35 -0.35 -5.02 -2.57
C MET A 35 1.12 -4.79 -2.20
N ALA A 36 1.63 -5.49 -1.16
CA ALA A 36 3.02 -5.39 -0.73
C ALA A 36 3.98 -5.93 -1.80
N THR A 37 3.62 -7.04 -2.46
CA THR A 37 4.41 -7.63 -3.54
C THR A 37 4.51 -6.69 -4.74
N CYS A 38 3.40 -6.07 -5.14
CA CYS A 38 3.39 -5.07 -6.23
C CYS A 38 4.22 -3.83 -5.88
N MET A 39 4.09 -3.30 -4.66
CA MET A 39 4.84 -2.11 -4.23
C MET A 39 6.33 -2.39 -4.02
N LYS A 40 6.71 -3.61 -3.64
CA LYS A 40 8.11 -4.05 -3.61
C LYS A 40 8.73 -4.07 -5.01
N ALA A 41 8.01 -4.58 -6.00
CA ALA A 41 8.48 -4.56 -7.39
C ALA A 41 8.69 -3.12 -7.91
N VAL A 42 7.84 -2.17 -7.53
CA VAL A 42 8.03 -0.74 -7.86
C VAL A 42 9.30 -0.17 -7.21
N MET A 43 9.61 -0.58 -5.97
CA MET A 43 10.84 -0.17 -5.28
C MET A 43 12.09 -0.76 -5.95
N GLU A 44 12.03 -2.03 -6.36
CA GLU A 44 13.14 -2.72 -7.07
C GLU A 44 13.40 -2.14 -8.45
N GLN A 45 12.39 -1.55 -9.11
CA GLN A 45 12.58 -0.79 -10.34
C GLN A 45 13.37 0.52 -10.13
N GLY A 46 13.68 0.91 -8.88
CA GLY A 46 14.51 2.08 -8.58
C GLY A 46 13.85 3.43 -8.90
N ALA A 47 12.54 3.43 -9.13
CA ALA A 47 11.79 4.63 -9.48
C ALA A 47 11.48 5.47 -8.24
N GLU A 48 11.62 6.80 -8.34
CA GLU A 48 11.28 7.71 -7.24
C GLU A 48 9.82 7.54 -6.79
N LEU A 49 9.63 7.28 -5.49
CA LEU A 49 8.30 7.06 -4.92
C LEU A 49 7.62 8.37 -4.55
N SER A 50 6.44 8.60 -5.14
CA SER A 50 5.56 9.71 -4.77
C SER A 50 4.96 9.50 -3.39
N ASN A 51 4.43 10.57 -2.78
CA ASN A 51 3.80 10.52 -1.46
C ASN A 51 2.64 9.50 -1.42
N GLU A 52 1.85 9.40 -2.49
CA GLU A 52 0.78 8.41 -2.63
C GLU A 52 1.30 6.97 -2.54
N GLU A 53 2.40 6.67 -3.23
CA GLU A 53 2.97 5.32 -3.34
C GLU A 53 3.61 4.90 -2.02
N ARG A 54 4.29 5.82 -1.34
CA ARG A 54 4.80 5.62 0.03
C ARG A 54 3.68 5.39 1.04
N ASN A 55 2.53 6.06 0.86
CA ASN A 55 1.35 5.81 1.69
C ASN A 55 0.81 4.40 1.45
N LEU A 56 0.62 3.99 0.19
CA LEU A 56 0.24 2.63 -0.18
C LEU A 56 1.19 1.59 0.44
N LEU A 57 2.50 1.79 0.33
CA LEU A 57 3.50 0.90 0.92
C LEU A 57 3.33 0.79 2.44
N SER A 58 3.10 1.91 3.12
CA SER A 58 2.85 1.96 4.56
C SER A 58 1.58 1.22 4.94
N VAL A 59 0.50 1.37 4.16
CA VAL A 59 -0.77 0.66 4.38
C VAL A 59 -0.57 -0.83 4.17
N ALA A 60 0.08 -1.25 3.08
CA ALA A 60 0.35 -2.65 2.78
C ALA A 60 1.10 -3.31 3.95
N TYR A 61 2.28 -2.78 4.33
CA TYR A 61 3.09 -3.37 5.39
C TYR A 61 2.47 -3.25 6.78
N LYS A 62 1.79 -2.15 7.12
CA LYS A 62 1.07 -2.03 8.41
C LYS A 62 -0.03 -3.06 8.55
N ASN A 63 -0.70 -3.45 7.46
CA ASN A 63 -1.78 -4.42 7.54
C ASN A 63 -1.28 -5.87 7.42
N VAL A 64 -0.28 -6.14 6.57
CA VAL A 64 0.41 -7.44 6.51
C VAL A 64 1.02 -7.80 7.87
N VAL A 65 1.71 -6.86 8.52
CA VAL A 65 2.35 -7.08 9.83
C VAL A 65 1.38 -6.85 10.99
N GLY A 66 0.48 -5.87 10.89
CA GLY A 66 -0.40 -5.43 11.97
C GLY A 66 -1.71 -6.21 12.11
N GLY A 67 -2.01 -7.14 11.20
CA GLY A 67 -3.05 -8.16 11.40
C GLY A 67 -2.83 -9.02 12.65
N SER A 68 -1.59 -9.07 13.16
CA SER A 68 -1.23 -9.76 14.40
C SER A 68 -1.07 -8.82 15.62
N SER A 69 -1.18 -7.49 15.46
CA SER A 69 -0.77 -6.51 16.50
C SER A 69 -1.92 -5.74 17.14
N ARG A 70 -3.17 -5.88 16.67
CA ARG A 70 -4.32 -5.25 17.36
C ARG A 70 -4.66 -5.92 18.70
N ALA A 71 -4.05 -7.06 19.02
CA ALA A 71 -4.23 -7.74 20.29
C ALA A 71 -3.44 -7.12 21.46
N LEU A 72 -2.44 -6.25 21.21
CA LEU A 72 -1.53 -5.79 22.28
C LEU A 72 -1.19 -4.31 22.11
N SER A 73 -1.92 -3.42 22.80
CA SER A 73 -1.44 -2.12 23.35
C SER A 73 -2.44 -0.96 23.35
N ARG A 74 -3.75 -1.19 23.13
CA ARG A 74 -4.75 -0.32 23.77
C ARG A 74 -5.07 -0.86 25.15
N ARG A 75 -4.05 -0.97 26.01
CA ARG A 75 -4.30 -1.03 27.46
C ARG A 75 -4.97 0.30 27.81
N PRO A 76 -6.20 0.32 28.35
CA PRO A 76 -6.68 1.51 29.01
C PRO A 76 -5.69 1.73 30.14
N ILE A 77 -4.96 2.84 30.11
CA ILE A 77 -4.30 3.36 31.32
C ILE A 77 -5.38 3.36 32.41
N PRO A 78 -5.24 2.57 33.49
CA PRO A 78 -6.19 2.68 34.58
C PRO A 78 -5.97 4.08 35.15
N ARG A 79 -6.89 4.99 34.83
CA ARG A 79 -7.05 6.22 35.60
C ARG A 79 -7.34 5.74 37.00
N THR A 80 -6.35 5.78 37.88
CA THR A 80 -6.53 5.62 39.31
C THR A 80 -7.49 6.72 39.73
N ARG A 81 -8.76 6.34 39.79
CA ARG A 81 -9.83 7.04 40.45
C ARG A 81 -9.72 6.65 41.92
N SER A 82 -9.97 7.62 42.80
CA SER A 82 -10.06 7.47 44.27
C SER A 82 -8.72 7.27 44.99
N CYS A 83 -8.53 7.76 46.20
CA CYS A 83 -9.27 8.62 47.13
C CYS A 83 -8.28 8.91 48.29
N SER A 84 -8.66 9.88 49.14
CA SER A 84 -8.01 10.34 50.39
C SER A 84 -7.17 11.60 50.24
#